data_AF-A0A2V2ACF6-F1
#
_entry.id   AF-A0A2V2ACF6-F1
#
_cell.length_a   1.000
_cell.length_b   1.000
_cell.length_c   1.000
_cell.angle_alpha   90.00
_cell.angle_beta   90.00
_cell.angle_gamma   90.00
#
_symmetry.space_group_name_H-M   'P 1'
#
loop_
_entity.id
_entity.type
_entity.pdbx_description
1 polymer ?
#
loop_
_entity_poly.entity_id
_entity_poly.type
_entity_poly.pdbx_seq_one_letter_code
_entity_poly.pdbx_strand_id
1 'polypeptide(L)'
;MSQKLQPAGRFTLKLCALLASSVASAQDSLPFPPTPSASDAKPTLQESKHQKRQPQSHLPAEAPNILVIMLDDAGFAQSDTVGGAVHTPTLSRVADSGVRYNAFHTAAISSATRAALLTGRNHHRVGNGVIAELATDWDGYTGKISA
;
A
#
# COMPACT_ATOMS: atom_id res chain seq x y z
N MET A 1 -49.98 50.42 37.30
CA MET A 1 -49.15 49.95 38.44
C MET A 1 -47.89 49.32 37.85
N SER A 2 -46.72 49.83 38.25
CA SER A 2 -45.44 49.83 37.52
C SER A 2 -44.96 48.50 36.91
N GLN A 3 -44.61 48.56 35.62
CA GLN A 3 -43.64 47.62 35.04
C GLN A 3 -42.23 48.01 35.47
N LYS A 4 -41.48 47.07 36.06
CA LYS A 4 -40.06 47.21 36.39
C LYS A 4 -39.26 46.47 35.32
N LEU A 5 -38.56 47.24 34.47
CA LEU A 5 -37.64 46.78 33.45
C LEU A 5 -36.37 46.21 34.13
N GLN A 6 -35.98 44.97 33.82
CA GLN A 6 -34.69 44.39 34.23
C GLN A 6 -33.64 44.56 33.10
N PRO A 7 -32.37 44.79 33.43
CA PRO A 7 -31.36 45.22 32.46
C PRO A 7 -30.76 44.05 31.67
N ALA A 8 -30.34 44.38 30.44
CA ALA A 8 -29.70 43.49 29.48
C ALA A 8 -28.44 42.82 30.05
N GLY A 9 -28.50 41.49 30.18
CA GLY A 9 -27.33 40.64 30.44
C GLY A 9 -26.47 40.54 29.18
N ARG A 10 -25.22 40.99 29.31
CA ARG A 10 -24.19 40.98 28.26
C ARG A 10 -23.95 39.55 27.77
N PHE A 11 -24.34 39.26 26.53
CA PHE A 11 -23.94 38.06 25.79
C PHE A 11 -22.47 38.21 25.38
N THR A 12 -21.54 37.73 26.20
CA THR A 12 -20.14 37.58 25.78
C THR A 12 -20.03 36.32 24.93
N LEU A 13 -20.09 36.50 23.61
CA LEU A 13 -19.82 35.45 22.63
C LEU A 13 -18.34 35.05 22.74
N LYS A 14 -18.04 33.98 23.48
CA LYS A 14 -16.71 33.36 23.47
C LYS A 14 -16.53 32.61 22.15
N LEU A 15 -16.01 33.31 21.14
CA LEU A 15 -15.51 32.70 19.91
C LEU A 15 -14.18 31.99 20.22
N CYS A 16 -14.25 30.75 20.70
CA CYS A 16 -13.08 29.87 20.78
C CYS A 16 -12.82 29.30 19.38
N ALA A 17 -12.03 30.01 18.58
CA ALA A 17 -11.44 29.47 17.37
C ALA A 17 -10.32 28.48 17.74
N LEU A 18 -10.68 27.22 17.98
CA LEU A 18 -9.73 26.11 18.05
C LEU A 18 -9.38 25.67 16.62
N LEU A 19 -8.50 26.45 15.98
CA LEU A 19 -7.73 26.00 14.82
C LEU A 19 -6.50 25.25 15.34
N ALA A 20 -6.70 24.03 15.85
CA ALA A 20 -5.60 23.09 16.03
C ALA A 20 -5.29 22.48 14.66
N SER A 21 -4.60 23.25 13.81
CA SER A 21 -3.99 22.73 12.59
C SER A 21 -2.88 21.76 13.01
N SER A 22 -3.17 20.46 13.03
CA SER A 22 -2.11 19.45 13.05
C SER A 22 -1.31 19.63 11.76
N VAL A 23 -0.18 20.33 11.84
CA VAL A 23 0.79 20.41 10.75
C VAL A 23 1.30 18.99 10.57
N ALA A 24 0.78 18.29 9.56
CA ALA A 24 1.38 17.06 9.09
C ALA A 24 2.76 17.44 8.53
N SER A 25 3.82 17.14 9.28
CA SER A 25 5.18 17.27 8.78
C SER A 25 5.37 16.17 7.73
N ALA A 26 5.14 16.50 6.47
CA ALA A 26 5.60 15.67 5.35
C ALA A 26 7.14 15.69 5.34
N GLN A 27 7.77 14.56 5.02
CA GLN A 27 9.21 14.52 4.85
C GLN A 27 9.58 15.16 3.52
N ASP A 28 10.44 16.18 3.54
CA ASP A 28 10.78 17.01 2.38
C ASP A 28 11.73 16.34 1.37
N SER A 29 12.33 15.20 1.72
CA SER A 29 13.33 14.53 0.89
C SER A 29 13.07 13.03 0.77
N LEU A 30 12.83 12.60 -0.47
CA LEU A 30 12.88 11.21 -0.91
C LEU A 30 14.30 10.87 -1.42
N PRO A 31 14.75 9.61 -1.32
CA PRO A 31 14.02 8.44 -0.83
C PRO A 31 13.92 8.39 0.70
N PHE A 32 12.94 7.63 1.20
CA PHE A 32 12.86 7.37 2.64
C PHE A 32 14.12 6.66 3.14
N PRO A 33 14.60 6.98 4.36
CA PRO A 33 15.72 6.24 4.94
C PRO A 33 15.34 4.76 5.09
N PRO A 34 16.31 3.83 4.91
CA PRO A 34 16.05 2.41 5.06
C PRO A 34 15.54 2.11 6.47
N THR A 35 14.43 1.39 6.57
CA THR A 35 13.83 1.08 7.86
C THR A 35 14.67 0.02 8.59
N PRO A 36 15.26 0.32 9.76
CA PRO A 36 16.11 -0.63 10.49
C PRO A 36 15.33 -1.86 10.95
N SER A 37 15.99 -3.01 11.05
CA SER A 37 15.39 -4.25 11.55
C SER A 37 14.71 -4.03 12.90
N ALA A 38 13.49 -4.57 13.07
CA ALA A 38 12.83 -4.61 14.37
C ALA A 38 13.39 -5.74 15.27
N SER A 39 14.08 -6.71 14.67
CA SER A 39 14.72 -7.82 15.39
C SER A 39 16.17 -7.47 15.77
N ASP A 40 16.63 -8.03 16.89
CA ASP A 40 18.02 -7.95 17.36
C ASP A 40 18.73 -9.27 17.05
N ALA A 41 19.65 -9.24 16.09
CA ALA A 41 20.46 -10.40 15.70
C ALA A 41 21.77 -10.43 16.49
N LYS A 42 22.04 -11.57 17.14
CA LYS A 42 23.26 -11.87 17.89
C LYS A 42 23.99 -13.07 17.26
N PRO A 43 25.23 -13.38 17.65
CA PRO A 43 25.99 -14.49 17.05
C PRO A 43 25.28 -15.85 17.15
N THR A 44 24.44 -16.06 18.16
CA THR A 44 23.64 -17.28 18.34
C THR A 44 22.14 -17.01 18.24
N LEU A 45 21.36 -18.02 17.84
CA LEU A 45 19.89 -17.93 17.81
C LEU A 45 19.30 -17.74 19.21
N GLN A 46 19.94 -18.32 20.23
CA GLN A 46 19.53 -18.24 21.63
C GLN A 46 19.64 -16.81 22.18
N GLU A 47 20.63 -16.05 21.73
CA GLU A 47 20.84 -14.64 22.10
C GLU A 47 20.04 -13.67 21.21
N SER A 48 19.61 -14.13 20.03
CA SER A 48 18.85 -13.32 19.09
C SER A 48 17.39 -13.19 19.51
N LYS A 49 16.79 -12.02 19.23
CA LYS A 49 15.36 -11.78 19.46
C LYS A 49 14.68 -11.42 18.14
N HIS A 50 13.85 -12.34 17.65
CA HIS A 50 12.98 -12.05 16.52
C HIS A 50 11.77 -11.25 16.99
N GLN A 51 11.58 -10.09 16.37
CA GLN A 51 10.41 -9.26 16.55
C GLN A 51 9.86 -8.88 15.18
N LYS A 52 8.61 -9.31 14.92
CA LYS A 52 7.87 -8.86 13.75
C LYS A 52 7.51 -7.38 13.94
N ARG A 53 7.88 -6.55 12.97
CA ARG A 53 7.50 -5.13 12.98
C ARG A 53 5.98 -5.02 12.96
N GLN A 54 5.41 -4.24 13.87
CA GLN A 54 4.02 -3.86 13.78
C GLN A 54 3.89 -2.78 12.70
N PRO A 55 3.11 -3.02 11.63
CA PRO A 55 2.88 -1.99 10.63
C PRO A 55 2.12 -0.84 11.28
N GLN A 56 2.66 0.38 11.17
CA GLN A 56 1.94 1.56 11.58
C GLN A 56 0.84 1.82 10.55
N SER A 57 -0.42 1.79 10.98
CA SER A 57 -1.51 2.23 10.12
C SER A 57 -1.47 3.75 10.01
N HIS A 58 -1.28 4.24 8.80
CA HIS A 58 -1.45 5.66 8.46
C HIS A 58 -2.85 5.93 7.88
N LEU A 59 -3.74 4.94 7.90
CA LEU A 59 -5.06 5.00 7.32
C LEU A 59 -6.13 5.36 8.37
N PRO A 60 -7.18 6.09 7.97
CA PRO A 60 -8.37 6.29 8.82
C PRO A 60 -9.00 4.96 9.25
N ALA A 61 -9.71 4.96 10.39
CA ALA A 61 -10.38 3.76 10.92
C ALA A 61 -11.39 3.15 9.95
N GLU A 62 -12.05 3.98 9.14
CA GLU A 62 -13.08 3.57 8.17
C GLU A 62 -12.51 3.25 6.78
N ALA A 63 -11.18 3.19 6.62
CA ALA A 63 -10.58 2.84 5.33
C ALA A 63 -10.94 1.39 4.94
N PRO A 64 -11.32 1.13 3.68
CA PRO A 64 -11.62 -0.22 3.24
C PRO A 64 -10.35 -1.08 3.24
N ASN A 65 -10.51 -2.37 3.54
CA ASN A 65 -9.46 -3.35 3.34
C ASN A 65 -9.31 -3.67 1.86
N ILE A 66 -8.11 -3.53 1.32
CA ILE A 66 -7.77 -3.90 -0.06
C ILE A 66 -6.95 -5.18 -0.02
N LEU A 67 -7.46 -6.24 -0.64
CA LEU A 67 -6.75 -7.52 -0.80
C LEU A 67 -6.33 -7.69 -2.26
N VAL A 68 -5.02 -7.77 -2.51
CA VAL A 68 -4.46 -8.08 -3.82
C VAL A 68 -3.97 -9.52 -3.81
N ILE A 69 -4.55 -10.35 -4.67
CA ILE A 69 -4.12 -11.74 -4.90
C ILE A 69 -3.47 -11.79 -6.27
N MET A 70 -2.21 -12.21 -6.32
CA MET A 70 -1.46 -12.38 -7.57
C MET A 70 -0.96 -13.82 -7.64
N LEU A 71 -1.24 -14.48 -8.77
CA LEU A 71 -0.79 -15.84 -9.04
C LEU A 71 0.46 -15.78 -9.92
N ASP A 72 1.46 -16.61 -9.60
CA ASP A 72 2.68 -16.72 -10.40
C ASP A 72 2.47 -17.67 -11.57
N ASP A 73 2.96 -17.28 -12.75
CA ASP A 73 2.94 -18.08 -13.99
C ASP A 73 1.56 -18.68 -14.38
N ALA A 74 0.47 -18.05 -13.92
CA ALA A 74 -0.89 -18.44 -14.29
C ALA A 74 -1.23 -17.93 -15.69
N GLY A 75 -1.32 -18.84 -16.65
CA GLY A 75 -1.70 -18.53 -18.03
C GLY A 75 -3.17 -18.14 -18.14
N PHE A 76 -3.49 -17.12 -18.93
CA PHE A 76 -4.87 -16.62 -19.09
C PHE A 76 -5.86 -17.75 -19.43
N ALA A 77 -5.55 -18.59 -20.43
CA ALA A 77 -6.44 -19.66 -20.88
C ALA A 77 -6.32 -20.98 -20.08
N GLN A 78 -5.75 -20.97 -18.87
CA GLN A 78 -5.69 -22.18 -18.04
C GLN A 78 -6.99 -22.43 -17.29
N SER A 79 -7.59 -21.40 -16.69
CA SER A 79 -8.79 -21.49 -15.83
C SER A 79 -10.10 -21.53 -16.63
N ASP A 80 -11.03 -22.39 -16.22
CA ASP A 80 -12.40 -22.47 -16.76
C ASP A 80 -13.21 -21.17 -16.61
N THR A 81 -12.89 -20.32 -15.62
CA THR A 81 -13.51 -19.00 -15.42
C THR A 81 -13.37 -18.07 -16.63
N VAL A 82 -12.34 -18.29 -17.46
CA VAL A 82 -12.06 -17.53 -18.68
C VAL A 82 -11.93 -18.44 -19.91
N GLY A 83 -12.48 -19.66 -19.86
CA GLY A 83 -12.58 -20.58 -21.00
C GLY A 83 -11.48 -21.64 -21.12
N GLY A 84 -10.64 -21.80 -20.09
CA GLY A 84 -9.64 -22.85 -19.99
C GLY A 84 -10.17 -24.19 -19.49
N ALA A 85 -9.28 -25.17 -19.34
CA ALA A 85 -9.62 -26.54 -18.95
C ALA A 85 -9.55 -26.80 -17.43
N VAL A 86 -8.85 -25.96 -16.67
CA VAL A 86 -8.62 -26.15 -15.23
C VAL A 86 -9.84 -25.65 -14.47
N HIS A 87 -10.51 -26.56 -13.75
CA HIS A 87 -11.68 -26.22 -12.96
C HIS A 87 -11.31 -25.36 -11.74
N THR A 88 -11.86 -24.14 -11.68
CA THR A 88 -11.51 -23.14 -10.66
C THR A 88 -12.76 -22.48 -10.04
N PRO A 89 -13.60 -23.24 -9.30
CA PRO A 89 -14.91 -22.77 -8.84
C PRO A 89 -14.82 -21.56 -7.89
N THR A 90 -13.76 -21.46 -7.08
CA THR A 90 -13.52 -20.32 -6.21
C THR A 90 -13.23 -19.04 -7.01
N LEU A 91 -12.47 -19.14 -8.10
CA LEU A 91 -12.18 -18.00 -8.97
C LEU A 91 -13.44 -17.56 -9.71
N SER A 92 -14.23 -18.51 -10.21
CA SER A 92 -15.53 -18.22 -10.83
C SER A 92 -16.47 -17.48 -9.87
N ARG A 93 -16.56 -17.93 -8.61
CA ARG A 93 -17.37 -17.25 -7.59
C ARG A 93 -16.94 -15.79 -7.36
N VAL A 94 -15.64 -15.51 -7.33
CA VAL A 94 -15.12 -14.15 -7.19
C VAL A 94 -15.45 -13.32 -8.44
N ALA A 95 -15.17 -13.88 -9.62
CA ALA A 95 -15.43 -13.26 -10.91
C ALA A 95 -16.91 -12.88 -11.12
N ASP A 96 -17.84 -13.73 -10.70
CA ASP A 96 -19.28 -13.51 -10.84
C ASP A 96 -19.83 -12.47 -9.85
N SER A 97 -19.06 -12.15 -8.79
CA SER A 97 -19.43 -11.12 -7.81
C SER A 97 -18.86 -9.73 -8.13
N GLY A 98 -18.18 -9.56 -9.27
CA GLY A 98 -17.46 -8.34 -9.58
C GLY A 98 -17.22 -8.11 -11.07
N VAL A 99 -16.10 -7.46 -11.38
CA VAL A 99 -15.69 -7.12 -12.74
C VAL A 99 -14.56 -8.04 -13.18
N ARG A 100 -14.63 -8.49 -14.44
CA ARG A 100 -13.58 -9.24 -15.11
C ARG A 100 -12.98 -8.42 -16.26
N TYR A 101 -11.67 -8.53 -16.44
CA TYR A 101 -10.94 -7.93 -17.55
C TYR A 101 -10.46 -9.03 -18.49
N ASN A 102 -10.79 -8.92 -19.77
CA ASN A 102 -10.31 -9.82 -20.84
C ASN A 102 -9.11 -9.25 -21.61
N ALA A 103 -8.71 -8.01 -21.31
CA ALA A 103 -7.56 -7.32 -21.87
C ALA A 103 -6.72 -6.73 -20.73
N PHE A 104 -6.11 -7.62 -19.93
CA PHE A 104 -5.20 -7.27 -18.84
C PHE A 104 -3.78 -7.74 -19.22
N HIS A 105 -2.80 -6.87 -19.07
CA HIS A 105 -1.42 -7.13 -19.50
C HIS A 105 -0.45 -7.04 -18.32
N THR A 106 0.45 -8.02 -18.24
CA THR A 106 1.61 -8.03 -17.36
C THR A 106 2.89 -7.82 -18.17
N ALA A 107 4.02 -7.64 -17.50
CA ALA A 107 5.31 -7.78 -18.17
C ALA A 107 5.63 -9.26 -18.39
N ALA A 108 6.58 -9.55 -19.28
CA ALA A 108 7.03 -10.93 -19.55
C ALA A 108 7.88 -11.55 -18.43
N ILE A 109 8.18 -10.78 -17.36
CA ILE A 109 9.03 -11.21 -16.25
C ILE A 109 8.31 -10.89 -14.93
N SER A 110 8.41 -11.81 -13.96
CA SER A 110 7.72 -11.73 -12.67
C SER A 110 8.14 -10.48 -11.86
N SER A 111 9.43 -10.21 -11.77
CA SER A 111 9.99 -9.02 -11.10
C SER A 111 9.52 -7.72 -11.74
N ALA A 112 9.52 -7.64 -13.07
CA ALA A 112 9.05 -6.47 -13.82
C ALA A 112 7.55 -6.22 -13.58
N THR A 113 6.73 -7.28 -13.58
CA THR A 113 5.30 -7.18 -13.29
C THR A 113 5.05 -6.69 -11.86
N ARG A 114 5.78 -7.25 -10.88
CA ARG A 114 5.70 -6.82 -9.48
C ARG A 114 6.17 -5.38 -9.29
N ALA A 115 7.21 -4.95 -10.00
CA ALA A 115 7.69 -3.58 -9.94
C ALA A 115 6.63 -2.59 -10.46
N ALA A 116 5.97 -2.92 -11.57
CA ALA A 116 4.89 -2.09 -12.09
C ALA A 116 3.68 -2.03 -11.15
N LEU A 117 3.30 -3.17 -10.56
CA LEU A 117 2.21 -3.25 -9.58
C LEU A 117 2.49 -2.42 -8.32
N LEU A 118 3.69 -2.53 -7.74
CA LEU A 118 4.05 -1.88 -6.48
C LEU A 118 4.28 -0.38 -6.61
N THR A 119 4.72 0.07 -7.79
CA THR A 119 5.11 1.47 -8.01
C THR A 119 4.10 2.27 -8.83
N GLY A 120 3.18 1.60 -9.54
CA GLY A 120 2.30 2.22 -10.52
C GLY A 120 3.04 2.81 -11.74
N ARG A 121 4.30 2.43 -11.97
CA ARG A 121 5.16 2.93 -13.05
C ARG A 121 5.55 1.81 -14.00
N ASN A 122 5.82 2.15 -15.26
CA ASN A 122 6.42 1.19 -16.18
C ASN A 122 7.76 0.69 -15.59
N HIS A 123 7.98 -0.63 -15.62
CA HIS A 123 9.12 -1.28 -14.99
C HIS A 123 10.49 -0.77 -15.52
N HIS A 124 10.55 -0.28 -16.77
CA HIS A 124 11.73 0.39 -17.32
C HIS A 124 12.06 1.69 -16.58
N ARG A 125 11.07 2.46 -16.14
CA ARG A 125 11.28 3.72 -15.39
C ARG A 125 11.83 3.51 -13.99
N VAL A 126 11.70 2.30 -13.45
CA VAL A 126 12.16 1.95 -12.09
C VAL A 126 13.34 0.99 -12.12
N GLY A 127 14.03 0.87 -13.27
CA GLY A 127 15.23 0.04 -13.37
C GLY A 127 14.99 -1.46 -13.15
N ASN A 128 13.77 -1.96 -13.39
CA ASN A 128 13.43 -3.36 -13.16
C ASN A 128 13.09 -4.06 -14.47
N GLY A 129 14.13 -4.58 -15.15
CA GLY A 129 14.00 -5.29 -16.42
C GLY A 129 14.58 -6.71 -16.41
N VAL A 130 15.01 -7.18 -15.24
CA VAL A 130 15.62 -8.51 -15.04
C VAL A 130 14.95 -9.19 -13.86
N ILE A 131 15.10 -10.50 -13.77
CA ILE A 131 14.69 -11.30 -12.61
C ILE A 131 15.41 -10.74 -11.36
N ALA A 132 14.68 -10.53 -10.25
CA ALA A 132 15.19 -9.81 -9.09
C ALA A 132 16.37 -10.53 -8.40
N GLU A 133 16.45 -11.84 -8.57
CA GLU A 133 17.54 -12.72 -8.14
C GLU A 133 18.87 -12.40 -8.85
N LEU A 134 18.79 -11.78 -10.02
CA LEU A 134 19.94 -11.29 -10.79
C LEU A 134 20.14 -9.78 -10.59
N ALA A 135 19.65 -9.21 -9.49
CA ALA A 135 19.89 -7.80 -9.17
C ALA A 135 21.39 -7.50 -9.10
N THR A 136 21.77 -6.34 -9.63
CA THR A 136 23.17 -5.92 -9.71
C THR A 136 23.34 -4.45 -9.33
N ASP A 137 24.60 -4.06 -9.15
CA ASP A 137 24.98 -2.68 -8.86
C ASP A 137 25.53 -1.94 -10.10
N TRP A 138 25.29 -2.46 -11.30
CA TRP A 138 25.51 -1.72 -12.56
C TRP A 138 24.31 -0.83 -12.89
N ASP A 139 24.56 0.25 -13.63
CA ASP A 139 23.52 1.17 -14.10
C ASP A 139 22.51 0.47 -15.03
N GLY A 140 21.28 0.98 -15.05
CA GLY A 140 20.20 0.48 -15.90
C GLY A 140 19.25 -0.44 -15.15
N TYR A 141 19.19 -1.73 -15.53
CA TYR A 141 18.34 -2.71 -14.85
C TYR A 141 19.01 -3.28 -13.60
N THR A 142 18.90 -2.54 -12.51
CA THR A 142 19.46 -2.92 -11.20
C THR A 142 18.72 -4.09 -10.57
N GLY A 143 17.47 -4.36 -10.97
CA GLY A 143 16.63 -5.41 -10.37
C GLY A 143 16.11 -5.06 -8.97
N LYS A 144 16.38 -3.84 -8.48
CA LYS A 144 15.93 -3.32 -7.19
C LYS A 144 14.89 -2.23 -7.43
N ILE A 145 13.76 -2.31 -6.72
CA ILE A 145 12.79 -1.21 -6.68
C ILE A 145 13.36 -0.19 -5.70
N SER A 146 13.94 0.90 -6.22
CA SER A 146 14.29 2.06 -5.40
C SER A 146 13.01 2.74 -4.90
N ALA A 147 12.97 3.02 -3.60
CA ALA A 147 11.92 3.81 -2.97
C ALA A 147 12.01 5.29 -3.39
#